data_AF-A0A5N6SQ45-F1
#
_entry.id   AF-A0A5N6SQ45-F1
#
_cell.length_a   1.000
_cell.length_b   1.000
_cell.length_c   1.000
_cell.angle_alpha   90.00
_cell.angle_beta   90.00
_cell.angle_gamma   90.00
#
_symmetry.space_group_name_H-M   'P 1'
#
loop_
_entity.id
_entity.type
_entity.pdbx_description
1 polymer ?
#
loop_
_entity_poly.entity_id
_entity_poly.type
_entity_poly.pdbx_seq_one_letter_code
_entity_poly.pdbx_strand_id
1 'polypeptide(L)' 'MFSAFEQISHATPHIAFYRMDVRKLSDEEIAKLGIVAMPTFMAFRDGRKVRDLVGGSPEGLEGFVLGVL' A
#
# COMPACT_ATOMS: atom_id res chain seq x y z
N MET A 1 4.19 -17.90 -8.69
CA MET A 1 3.01 -17.74 -7.82
C MET A 1 2.84 -16.25 -7.57
N PHE A 2 1.67 -15.68 -7.85
CA PHE A 2 1.42 -14.26 -7.60
C PHE A 2 1.28 -14.01 -6.09
N SER A 3 1.77 -12.86 -5.63
CA SER A 3 1.55 -12.36 -4.28
C SER A 3 0.08 -11.96 -4.06
N ALA A 4 -0.36 -11.91 -2.80
CA ALA A 4 -1.71 -11.44 -2.46
C ALA A 4 -1.99 -10.03 -3.03
N PHE A 5 -0.98 -9.14 -3.01
CA PHE A 5 -1.08 -7.80 -3.61
C PHE A 5 -1.38 -7.84 -5.11
N GLU A 6 -0.70 -8.71 -5.86
CA GLU A 6 -0.93 -8.85 -7.30
C GLU A 6 -2.32 -9.43 -7.58
N GLN A 7 -2.74 -10.46 -6.83
CA GLN A 7 -4.08 -11.05 -6.98
C GLN A 7 -5.19 -10.02 -6.73
N ILE A 8 -5.08 -9.24 -5.66
CA ILE A 8 -6.06 -8.20 -5.34
C ILE A 8 -6.06 -7.11 -6.43
N SER A 9 -4.89 -6.69 -6.92
CA SER A 9 -4.82 -5.69 -8.00
C SER A 9 -5.53 -6.12 -9.28
N HIS A 10 -5.53 -7.42 -9.60
CA HIS A 10 -6.28 -7.95 -10.74
C HIS A 10 -7.79 -8.02 -10.48
N ALA A 11 -8.20 -8.25 -9.24
CA ALA A 11 -9.60 -8.32 -8.84
C ALA A 11 -10.26 -6.93 -8.68
N THR A 12 -9.49 -5.87 -8.45
CA THR A 12 -9.99 -4.50 -8.26
C THR A 12 -9.46 -3.54 -9.34
N PRO A 13 -9.89 -3.67 -10.61
CA PRO A 13 -9.32 -2.91 -11.73
C PRO A 13 -9.59 -1.39 -11.68
N HIS A 14 -10.46 -0.93 -10.77
CA HIS A 14 -10.80 0.48 -10.54
C HIS A 14 -9.89 1.16 -9.50
N ILE A 15 -9.01 0.40 -8.84
CA ILE A 15 -7.98 0.94 -7.96
C ILE A 15 -6.63 0.80 -8.67
N ALA A 16 -5.83 1.87 -8.65
CA ALA A 16 -4.46 1.82 -9.13
C ALA A 16 -3.51 1.34 -8.03
N PHE A 17 -2.69 0.33 -8.34
CA PHE A 17 -1.71 -0.25 -7.42
C PHE A 17 -0.29 0.13 -7.85
N TYR A 18 0.51 0.56 -6.89
CA TYR A 18 1.91 0.94 -7.10
C TYR A 18 2.80 0.24 -6.08
N ARG A 19 3.99 -0.16 -6.53
CA ARG A 19 5.05 -0.68 -5.66
C ARG A 19 6.23 0.27 -5.71
N MET A 20 6.76 0.58 -4.54
CA MET A 20 7.92 1.46 -4.39
C MET A 20 9.01 0.72 -3.62
N ASP A 21 10.23 0.75 -4.15
CA ASP A 21 11.39 0.21 -3.44
C ASP A 21 11.92 1.28 -2.49
N VAL A 22 11.68 1.08 -1.19
CA VAL A 22 12.07 2.02 -0.13
C VAL A 22 13.59 2.27 -0.13
N ARG A 23 14.41 1.32 -0.60
CA ARG A 23 15.88 1.48 -0.67
C ARG A 23 16.33 2.53 -1.68
N LYS A 24 15.43 3.03 -2.53
CA LYS A 24 15.70 4.09 -3.50
C LYS A 24 15.30 5.48 -3.00
N LEU A 25 14.77 5.57 -1.78
CA LEU A 25 14.37 6.81 -1.15
C LEU A 25 15.44 7.26 -0.14
N SER A 26 15.52 8.56 0.06
CA SER A 26 16.28 9.16 1.17
C SER A 26 15.55 8.99 2.50
N ASP A 27 16.30 9.06 3.61
CA ASP A 27 15.73 9.01 4.96
C ASP A 27 14.67 10.11 5.19
N GLU A 28 14.86 11.28 4.58
CA GLU A 28 13.91 12.39 4.65
C GLU A 28 12.58 12.05 3.94
N GLU A 29 12.62 11.41 2.77
CA GLU A 29 11.42 10.97 2.05
C GLU A 29 10.68 9.86 2.81
N ILE A 30 11.42 8.91 3.37
CA ILE A 30 10.88 7.84 4.23
C ILE A 30 10.16 8.44 5.45
N ALA A 31 10.80 9.40 6.12
CA ALA A 31 10.24 10.09 7.27
C ALA A 31 9.00 10.93 6.89
N LYS A 32 9.03 11.66 5.78
CA LYS A 32 7.88 12.43 5.27
C LYS A 32 6.67 11.56 4.97
N LEU A 33 6.89 10.34 4.47
CA LEU A 33 5.83 9.37 4.20
C LEU A 33 5.33 8.66 5.46
N GLY A 34 6.09 8.74 6.56
CA GLY A 34 5.78 8.07 7.83
C GLY A 34 6.06 6.56 7.81
N ILE A 35 6.98 6.08 6.96
CA ILE A 35 7.32 4.66 6.86
C ILE A 35 8.24 4.29 8.03
N VAL A 36 7.74 3.46 8.96
CA VAL A 36 8.50 2.98 10.13
C VAL A 36 8.80 1.47 10.08
N ALA A 37 8.09 0.72 9.25
CA ALA A 37 8.28 -0.71 9.06
C ALA A 37 7.92 -1.14 7.64
N MET A 38 8.40 -2.32 7.24
CA MET A 38 8.10 -2.92 5.93
C MET A 38 7.43 -4.29 6.10
N PRO A 39 6.44 -4.64 5.24
CA PRO A 39 5.81 -3.76 4.24
C PRO A 39 4.95 -2.67 4.91
N THR A 40 4.70 -1.58 4.20
CA THR A 40 3.67 -0.59 4.54
C THR A 40 2.86 -0.32 3.28
N PHE A 41 1.54 -0.37 3.39
CA PHE A 41 0.60 -0.01 2.33
C PHE A 41 -0.05 1.32 2.67
N MET A 42 -0.16 2.20 1.67
CA MET A 42 -0.77 3.52 1.81
C MET A 42 -1.86 3.66 0.76
N ALA A 43 -3.02 4.16 1.16
CA ALA A 43 -4.11 4.46 0.27
C ALA A 43 -4.22 5.96 0.05
N PHE A 44 -4.40 6.35 -1.21
CA PHE A 44 -4.57 7.74 -1.62
C PHE A 44 -5.89 7.91 -2.38
N ARG A 45 -6.58 9.01 -2.12
CA ARG A 45 -7.80 9.43 -2.83
C ARG A 45 -7.72 10.94 -3.04
N ASP A 46 -8.02 11.41 -4.25
CA ASP A 46 -7.98 12.82 -4.63
C ASP A 46 -6.67 13.53 -4.25
N GLY A 47 -5.54 12.84 -4.46
CA GLY A 47 -4.20 13.35 -4.16
C GLY A 47 -3.85 13.41 -2.67
N ARG A 48 -4.69 12.89 -1.78
CA ARG A 48 -4.47 12.89 -0.33
C ARG A 48 -4.38 11.49 0.22
N LYS A 49 -3.47 11.27 1.17
CA LYS A 49 -3.36 10.01 1.91
C LYS A 49 -4.56 9.87 2.83
N VAL A 50 -5.29 8.76 2.73
CA VAL A 50 -6.51 8.51 3.52
C VAL A 50 -6.31 7.44 4.59
N ARG A 51 -5.41 6.49 4.37
CA ARG A 51 -5.18 5.38 5.32
C ARG A 51 -3.83 4.70 5.08
N ASP A 52 -3.28 4.16 6.16
CA ASP A 52 -2.09 3.32 6.15
C ASP A 52 -2.39 1.93 6.74
N LEU A 53 -1.69 0.92 6.25
CA LEU A 53 -1.60 -0.42 6.84
C LEU A 53 -0.12 -0.77 6.97
N VAL A 54 0.35 -0.88 8.21
CA VAL A 54 1.74 -1.26 8.52
C VAL A 54 1.80 -2.78 8.74
N GLY A 55 2.72 -3.45 8.07
CA GLY A 55 2.76 -4.91 7.97
C GLY A 55 1.61 -5.45 7.12
N GLY A 56 1.17 -6.66 7.43
CA GLY A 56 -0.08 -7.22 6.89
C GLY A 56 0.00 -8.70 6.53
N SER A 57 -1.10 -9.40 6.78
CA SER A 57 -1.42 -10.69 6.17
C SER A 57 -2.19 -10.48 4.87
N PRO A 58 -2.33 -11.49 3.99
CA PRO A 58 -3.19 -11.41 2.81
C PRO A 58 -4.60 -10.91 3.11
N GLU A 59 -5.23 -11.39 4.18
CA GLU A 59 -6.59 -11.01 4.58
C GLU A 59 -6.64 -9.55 5.07
N GLY A 60 -5.62 -9.12 5.81
CA GLY A 60 -5.50 -7.73 6.26
C GLY A 60 -5.35 -6.77 5.09
N LEU A 61 -4.59 -7.15 4.06
CA LEU A 61 -4.44 -6.36 2.85
C LEU A 61 -5.75 -6.29 2.05
N GLU A 62 -6.49 -7.39 1.92
CA GLU A 62 -7.79 -7.40 1.24
C GLU A 62 -8.81 -6.49 1.95
N GLY A 63 -8.94 -6.61 3.27
CA GLY A 63 -9.78 -5.70 4.06
C GLY A 63 -9.34 -4.23 3.95
N PHE A 64 -8.03 -3.99 3.86
CA PHE A 64 -7.50 -2.65 3.62
C PHE A 64 -7.84 -2.11 2.22
N VAL A 65 -7.89 -2.94 1.19
CA VAL A 65 -8.28 -2.47 -0.15
C VAL A 65 -9.79 -2.23 -0.21
N LEU A 66 -10.60 -3.17 0.28
CA LEU A 66 -12.06 -3.06 0.25
C LEU A 66 -12.58 -1.90 1.10
N GLY A 67 -11.92 -1.61 2.23
CA GLY A 67 -12.31 -0.48 3.09
C GLY A 67 -11.89 0.90 2.59
N VAL A 68 -11.20 1.00 1.44
CA VAL A 68 -10.92 2.28 0.76
C VAL A 68 -11.66 2.42 -0.57
N LEU A 69 -12.64 1.56 -0.84
CA LEU A 69 -13.69 1.80 -1.84
C LEU A 69 -14.73 2.77 -1.27
#